data_AF-A0A072N8D7-F1
#
_entry.id   AF-A0A072N8D7-F1
#
_cell.length_a   1.000
_cell.length_b   1.000
_cell.length_c   1.000
_cell.angle_alpha   90.00
_cell.angle_beta   90.00
_cell.angle_gamma   90.00
#
_symmetry.space_group_name_H-M   'P 1'
#
loop_
_entity.id
_entity.type
_entity.pdbx_description
1 polymer ?
#
loop_
_entity_poly.entity_id
_entity_poly.type
_entity_poly.pdbx_seq_one_letter_code
_entity_poly.pdbx_strand_id
1 'polypeptide(L)'
;MLREYQGYVLAHRLRRAVGGRLAPAGEVLSLAGYAARRIERQDLARRLVRGELPPGGMGRLDALSNELMFGFWLNPAEVAAFLRGALRQGGHPALGDPRAFADLLTPAERERLGEAGVRLVCAHHLSCLSLAAPMLDPDALAGVWARVEATTPPLFVDELAQAGRAG
;
A
#
# COMPACT_ATOMS: atom_id res chain seq x y z
N MET A 1 7.13 -7.94 7.28
CA MET A 1 5.86 -8.62 6.98
C MET A 1 4.66 -7.85 7.55
N LEU A 2 4.58 -7.57 8.86
CA LEU A 2 3.42 -6.83 9.43
C LEU A 2 3.22 -5.42 8.86
N ARG A 3 4.29 -4.63 8.72
CA ARG A 3 4.22 -3.30 8.06
C ARG A 3 3.81 -3.38 6.59
N GLU A 4 4.25 -4.44 5.91
CA GLU A 4 3.90 -4.71 4.51
C GLU A 4 2.40 -5.01 4.39
N TYR A 5 1.88 -5.88 5.27
CA TYR A 5 0.46 -6.17 5.36
C TYR A 5 -0.38 -4.92 5.67
N GLN A 6 0.07 -4.08 6.59
CA GLN A 6 -0.58 -2.79 6.87
C GLN A 6 -0.59 -1.87 5.64
N GLY A 7 0.52 -1.79 4.91
CA GLY A 7 0.58 -1.07 3.64
C GLY A 7 -0.41 -1.63 2.63
N TYR A 8 -0.52 -2.95 2.52
CA TYR A 8 -1.51 -3.62 1.67
C TYR A 8 -2.95 -3.25 2.05
N VAL A 9 -3.33 -3.37 3.32
CA VAL A 9 -4.68 -3.04 3.81
C VAL A 9 -5.04 -1.60 3.47
N LEU A 10 -4.14 -0.67 3.74
CA LEU A 10 -4.40 0.75 3.48
C LEU A 10 -4.44 1.07 1.98
N ALA A 11 -3.59 0.44 1.17
CA ALA A 11 -3.62 0.59 -0.29
C ALA A 11 -4.93 0.04 -0.87
N HIS A 12 -5.42 -1.07 -0.32
CA HIS A 12 -6.67 -1.69 -0.70
C HIS A 12 -7.86 -0.78 -0.40
N ARG A 13 -7.92 -0.24 0.82
CA ARG A 13 -8.95 0.74 1.22
C ARG A 13 -8.90 2.02 0.37
N LEU A 14 -7.71 2.56 0.09
CA LEU A 14 -7.56 3.73 -0.77
C LEU A 14 -8.08 3.45 -2.19
N ARG A 15 -7.64 2.34 -2.81
CA ARG A 15 -8.08 1.94 -4.16
C ARG A 15 -9.58 1.68 -4.22
N ARG A 16 -10.15 1.10 -3.17
CA ARG A 16 -11.59 0.90 -3.04
C ARG A 16 -12.35 2.23 -2.90
N ALA A 17 -11.84 3.18 -2.12
CA ALA A 17 -12.43 4.51 -1.96
C ALA A 17 -12.41 5.31 -3.27
N VAL A 18 -11.30 5.26 -4.02
CA VAL A 18 -11.20 5.85 -5.37
C VAL A 18 -12.18 5.17 -6.34
N GLY A 19 -12.36 3.85 -6.20
CA GLY A 19 -13.37 3.11 -6.94
C GLY A 19 -13.04 2.89 -8.42
N GLY A 20 -14.10 2.60 -9.18
CA GLY A 20 -14.03 2.38 -10.63
C GLY A 20 -13.05 1.27 -11.03
N ARG A 21 -12.24 1.52 -12.07
CA ARG A 21 -11.27 0.52 -12.59
C ARG A 21 -10.07 0.28 -11.66
N LEU A 22 -9.91 1.11 -10.64
CA LEU A 22 -8.84 0.94 -9.64
C LEU A 22 -9.30 0.12 -8.44
N ALA A 23 -10.61 -0.09 -8.28
CA ALA A 23 -11.17 -0.87 -7.17
C ALA A 23 -10.63 -2.32 -7.21
N PRO A 24 -10.14 -2.84 -6.08
CA PRO A 24 -9.74 -4.25 -6.00
C PRO A 24 -10.96 -5.16 -6.16
N ALA A 25 -10.82 -6.23 -6.94
CA ALA A 25 -11.92 -7.14 -7.28
C ALA A 25 -12.46 -7.96 -6.09
N GLY A 26 -11.63 -8.20 -5.06
CA GLY A 26 -11.98 -9.01 -3.91
C GLY A 26 -11.85 -8.26 -2.59
N GLU A 27 -12.32 -8.88 -1.51
CA GLU A 27 -12.13 -8.36 -0.16
C GLU A 27 -10.65 -8.31 0.24
N VAL A 28 -10.37 -7.55 1.29
CA VAL A 28 -9.04 -7.51 1.91
C VAL A 28 -8.69 -8.93 2.38
N LEU A 29 -7.53 -9.45 1.99
CA LEU A 29 -7.00 -10.71 2.50
C LEU A 29 -6.74 -10.58 4.01
N SER A 30 -7.02 -11.62 4.79
CA SER A 30 -6.51 -11.71 6.17
C SER A 30 -4.98 -11.74 6.19
N LEU A 31 -4.36 -11.50 7.34
CA LEU A 31 -2.91 -11.55 7.52
C LEU A 31 -2.35 -12.91 7.08
N ALA A 32 -3.03 -14.01 7.46
CA ALA A 32 -2.64 -15.35 7.06
C ALA A 32 -2.77 -15.57 5.54
N GLY A 33 -3.87 -15.09 4.95
CA GLY A 33 -4.10 -15.15 3.50
C GLY A 33 -3.05 -14.35 2.72
N TYR A 34 -2.76 -13.14 3.17
CA TYR A 34 -1.69 -12.29 2.62
C TYR A 34 -0.34 -12.98 2.72
N ALA A 35 0.01 -13.54 3.89
CA ALA A 35 1.27 -14.23 4.10
C ALA A 35 1.44 -15.44 3.16
N ALA A 36 0.39 -16.26 2.99
CA ALA A 36 0.40 -17.40 2.08
C ALA A 36 0.67 -16.97 0.63
N ARG A 37 -0.07 -15.97 0.14
CA ARG A 37 0.10 -15.42 -1.22
C ARG A 37 1.45 -14.75 -1.41
N ARG A 38 1.97 -14.10 -0.38
CA ARG A 38 3.31 -13.50 -0.37
C ARG A 38 4.41 -14.55 -0.51
N ILE A 39 4.29 -15.68 0.18
CA ILE A 39 5.24 -16.81 0.06
C ILE A 39 5.21 -17.34 -1.37
N GLU A 40 4.03 -17.59 -1.93
CA GLU A 40 3.87 -18.03 -3.32
C GLU A 40 4.56 -17.07 -4.31
N ARG A 41 4.33 -15.76 -4.14
CA ARG A 41 4.99 -14.72 -4.95
C ARG A 41 6.51 -14.78 -4.82
N GLN A 42 7.03 -14.92 -3.59
CA GLN A 42 8.47 -14.99 -3.34
C GLN A 42 9.11 -16.21 -4.00
N ASP A 43 8.44 -17.36 -3.96
CA ASP A 43 8.94 -18.57 -4.60
C ASP A 43 8.96 -18.45 -6.12
N LEU A 44 7.93 -17.86 -6.72
CA LEU A 44 7.93 -17.53 -8.15
C LEU A 44 9.04 -16.55 -8.52
N ALA A 45 9.25 -15.50 -7.73
CA ALA A 45 10.35 -14.55 -7.95
C ALA A 45 11.73 -15.22 -7.87
N ARG A 46 11.95 -16.11 -6.88
CA ARG A 46 13.19 -16.89 -6.78
C ARG A 46 13.39 -17.83 -7.96
N ARG A 47 12.33 -18.43 -8.48
CA ARG A 47 12.39 -19.29 -9.67
C ARG A 47 12.67 -18.48 -10.93
N LEU A 48 12.10 -17.29 -11.07
CA LEU A 48 12.42 -16.36 -12.16
C LEU A 48 13.92 -16.03 -12.17
N VAL A 49 14.50 -15.67 -11.02
CA VAL A 49 15.94 -15.37 -10.91
C VAL A 49 16.82 -16.57 -11.31
N ARG A 50 16.37 -17.79 -11.03
CA ARG A 50 17.08 -19.02 -11.40
C ARG A 50 16.83 -19.49 -12.84
N GLY A 51 15.96 -18.82 -13.60
CA GLY A 51 15.55 -19.27 -14.94
C GLY A 51 14.64 -20.52 -14.92
N GLU A 52 14.05 -20.85 -13.77
CA GLU A 52 13.23 -22.05 -13.54
C GLU A 52 11.72 -21.74 -13.50
N LEU A 53 11.32 -20.62 -14.08
CA LEU A 53 9.93 -20.17 -14.06
C LEU A 53 9.09 -21.06 -14.97
N PRO A 54 7.98 -21.64 -14.48
CA PRO A 54 7.15 -22.51 -15.30
C PRO A 54 6.40 -21.69 -16.36
N PRO A 55 5.87 -22.32 -17.43
CA PRO A 55 4.92 -21.66 -18.33
C PRO A 55 3.77 -21.02 -17.54
N GLY A 56 3.44 -19.76 -17.87
CA GLY A 56 2.45 -18.97 -17.14
C GLY A 56 2.92 -18.40 -15.79
N GLY A 57 4.13 -18.74 -15.32
CA GLY A 57 4.67 -18.28 -14.05
C GLY A 57 4.87 -16.76 -13.99
N MET A 58 5.20 -16.11 -15.12
CA MET A 58 5.31 -14.65 -15.17
C MET A 58 3.95 -13.99 -14.95
N GLY A 59 2.91 -14.46 -15.65
CA GLY A 59 1.54 -13.96 -15.46
C GLY A 59 1.01 -14.18 -14.03
N ARG A 60 1.35 -15.31 -13.41
CA ARG A 60 1.00 -15.56 -12.00
C ARG A 60 1.75 -14.63 -11.05
N LEU A 61 3.04 -14.37 -11.30
CA LEU A 61 3.84 -13.43 -10.52
C LEU A 61 3.29 -12.00 -10.60
N ASP A 62 2.87 -11.57 -11.79
CA ASP A 62 2.24 -10.26 -12.00
C ASP A 62 0.87 -10.19 -11.31
N ALA A 63 0.05 -11.22 -11.45
CA ALA A 63 -1.25 -11.30 -10.78
C ALA A 63 -1.11 -11.23 -9.25
N LEU A 64 -0.15 -11.95 -8.67
CA LEU A 64 0.14 -11.89 -7.23
C LEU A 64 0.69 -10.52 -6.81
N SER A 65 1.57 -9.91 -7.62
CA SER A 65 2.10 -8.57 -7.33
C SER A 65 0.98 -7.53 -7.29
N ASN A 66 0.02 -7.63 -8.20
CA ASN A 66 -1.18 -6.78 -8.22
C ASN A 66 -2.14 -7.07 -7.06
N GLU A 67 -2.45 -8.34 -6.80
CA GLU A 67 -3.34 -8.77 -5.69
C GLU A 67 -2.80 -8.31 -4.34
N LEU A 68 -1.48 -8.47 -4.12
CA LEU A 68 -0.80 -8.10 -2.88
C LEU A 68 -0.47 -6.60 -2.81
N MET A 69 -0.68 -5.85 -3.89
CA MET A 69 -0.23 -4.45 -4.02
C MET A 69 1.24 -4.31 -3.65
N PHE A 70 2.04 -5.28 -4.08
CA PHE A 70 3.39 -5.49 -3.59
C PHE A 70 4.27 -4.29 -3.95
N GLY A 71 4.82 -3.62 -2.93
CA GLY A 71 5.68 -2.45 -3.12
C GLY A 71 4.96 -1.19 -3.59
N PHE A 72 3.62 -1.17 -3.62
CA PHE A 72 2.82 -0.06 -4.16
C PHE A 72 3.27 1.31 -3.64
N TRP A 73 3.34 1.50 -2.32
CA TRP A 73 3.65 2.80 -1.71
C TRP A 73 5.05 3.31 -2.00
N LEU A 74 6.00 2.42 -2.30
CA LEU A 74 7.41 2.75 -2.44
C LEU A 74 7.89 2.62 -3.90
N ASN A 75 6.99 2.37 -4.84
CA ASN A 75 7.28 2.29 -6.26
C ASN A 75 6.70 3.52 -6.99
N PRO A 76 7.53 4.53 -7.32
CA PRO A 76 7.08 5.75 -7.99
C PRO A 76 6.26 5.51 -9.26
N ALA A 77 6.61 4.48 -10.05
CA ALA A 77 5.92 4.17 -11.30
C ALA A 77 4.49 3.64 -11.04
N GLU A 78 4.33 2.78 -10.04
CA GLU A 78 3.02 2.25 -9.62
C GLU A 78 2.14 3.34 -9.01
N VAL A 79 2.71 4.19 -8.14
CA VAL A 79 1.99 5.34 -7.59
C VAL A 79 1.55 6.29 -8.70
N ALA A 80 2.43 6.60 -9.66
CA ALA A 80 2.10 7.48 -10.77
C ALA A 80 1.01 6.88 -11.68
N ALA A 81 1.07 5.59 -11.96
CA ALA A 81 0.03 4.88 -12.72
C ALA A 81 -1.33 4.92 -12.01
N PHE A 82 -1.34 4.68 -10.70
CA PHE A 82 -2.53 4.77 -9.85
C PHE A 82 -3.11 6.19 -9.84
N LEU A 83 -2.30 7.23 -9.60
CA LEU A 83 -2.76 8.61 -9.57
C LEU A 83 -3.31 9.08 -10.93
N ARG A 84 -2.64 8.74 -12.04
CA ARG A 84 -3.18 8.99 -13.39
C ARG A 84 -4.51 8.26 -13.62
N GLY A 85 -4.66 7.05 -13.10
CA GLY A 85 -5.92 6.31 -13.13
C GLY A 85 -7.02 7.02 -12.33
N ALA A 86 -6.70 7.53 -11.14
CA ALA A 86 -7.65 8.19 -10.27
C ALA A 86 -8.11 9.52 -10.86
N LEU A 87 -7.17 10.33 -11.39
CA LEU A 87 -7.48 11.61 -12.04
C LEU A 87 -8.42 11.44 -13.24
N ARG A 88 -8.21 10.40 -14.07
CA ARG A 88 -9.11 10.07 -15.20
C ARG A 88 -10.53 9.71 -14.78
N GLN A 89 -10.75 9.41 -13.50
CA GLN A 89 -12.05 9.03 -12.94
C GLN A 89 -12.65 10.13 -12.03
N GLY A 90 -12.07 11.35 -12.05
CA GLY A 90 -12.55 12.49 -11.25
C GLY A 90 -11.78 12.74 -9.95
N GLY A 91 -10.75 11.93 -9.66
CA GLY A 91 -9.97 12.06 -8.43
C GLY A 91 -10.69 11.57 -7.17
N HIS A 92 -10.07 11.76 -6.01
CA HIS A 92 -10.67 11.48 -4.70
C HIS A 92 -9.98 12.33 -3.62
N PRO A 93 -10.72 12.92 -2.64
CA PRO A 93 -10.12 13.79 -1.62
C PRO A 93 -8.99 13.14 -0.81
N ALA A 94 -9.12 11.84 -0.51
CA ALA A 94 -8.07 11.06 0.18
C ALA A 94 -6.72 11.01 -0.57
N LEU A 95 -6.59 11.53 -1.79
CA LEU A 95 -5.31 11.60 -2.49
C LEU A 95 -4.46 12.80 -2.11
N GLY A 96 -5.03 13.79 -1.41
CA GLY A 96 -4.32 15.03 -1.06
C GLY A 96 -4.76 15.69 0.25
N ASP A 97 -5.94 15.40 0.78
CA ASP A 97 -6.40 15.92 2.07
C ASP A 97 -6.13 14.90 3.19
N PRO A 98 -5.30 15.23 4.20
CA PRO A 98 -5.05 14.37 5.36
C PRO A 98 -6.31 13.96 6.12
N ARG A 99 -7.35 14.80 6.19
CA ARG A 99 -8.60 14.47 6.88
C ARG A 99 -9.37 13.41 6.13
N ALA A 100 -9.54 13.59 4.83
CA ALA A 100 -10.16 12.58 3.96
C ALA A 100 -9.32 11.29 3.87
N PHE A 101 -7.99 11.38 3.94
CA PHE A 101 -7.13 10.20 4.03
C PHE A 101 -7.38 9.43 5.32
N ALA A 102 -7.54 10.13 6.45
CA ALA A 102 -7.84 9.48 7.71
C ALA A 102 -9.17 8.69 7.66
N ASP A 103 -10.12 9.03 6.78
CA ASP A 103 -11.38 8.30 6.54
C ASP A 103 -11.18 6.87 6.01
N LEU A 104 -9.96 6.53 5.60
CA LEU A 104 -9.56 5.15 5.28
C LEU A 104 -9.24 4.30 6.51
N LEU A 105 -9.07 4.91 7.68
CA LEU A 105 -8.83 4.23 8.94
C LEU A 105 -10.16 3.92 9.63
N THR A 106 -10.26 2.74 10.22
CA THR A 106 -11.44 2.38 11.01
C THR A 106 -11.50 3.22 12.29
N PRO A 107 -12.68 3.41 12.90
CA PRO A 107 -12.78 4.11 14.18
C PRO A 107 -11.86 3.53 15.26
N ALA A 108 -11.75 2.20 15.35
CA ALA A 108 -10.89 1.51 16.31
C ALA A 108 -9.39 1.73 16.04
N GLU A 109 -9.00 1.80 14.76
CA GLU A 109 -7.63 2.14 14.37
C GLU A 109 -7.28 3.57 14.78
N ARG A 110 -8.18 4.52 14.54
CA ARG A 110 -7.99 5.93 14.93
C ARG A 110 -7.88 6.09 16.45
N GLU A 111 -8.73 5.40 17.19
CA GLU A 111 -8.69 5.41 18.66
C GLU A 111 -7.35 4.89 19.18
N ARG A 112 -6.87 3.73 18.69
CA ARG A 112 -5.57 3.17 19.08
C ARG A 112 -4.39 4.06 18.70
N LEU A 113 -4.47 4.70 17.54
CA LEU A 113 -3.41 5.61 17.07
C LEU A 113 -3.36 6.92 17.86
N GLY A 114 -4.50 7.37 18.37
CA GLY A 114 -4.69 8.75 18.81
C GLY A 114 -4.44 9.76 17.69
N GLU A 115 -4.61 11.05 18.01
CA GLU A 115 -4.50 12.11 17.01
C GLU A 115 -3.09 12.18 16.38
N ALA A 116 -2.04 12.01 17.19
CA ALA A 116 -0.66 12.04 16.72
C ALA A 116 -0.33 10.87 15.78
N GLY A 117 -0.80 9.66 16.10
CA GLY A 117 -0.62 8.49 15.26
C GLY A 117 -1.36 8.60 13.93
N VAL A 118 -2.60 9.11 13.92
CA VAL A 118 -3.35 9.37 12.69
C VAL A 118 -2.61 10.37 11.80
N ARG A 119 -2.12 11.48 12.37
CA ARG A 119 -1.32 12.46 11.61
C ARG A 119 -0.07 11.82 11.00
N LEU A 120 0.63 10.97 11.75
CA LEU A 120 1.82 10.28 11.25
C LEU A 120 1.50 9.31 10.11
N VAL A 121 0.41 8.53 10.23
CA VAL A 121 -0.05 7.63 9.17
C VAL A 121 -0.37 8.41 7.89
N CYS A 122 -1.13 9.50 8.01
CA CYS A 122 -1.50 10.33 6.87
C CYS A 122 -0.26 10.97 6.23
N ALA A 123 0.61 11.59 7.04
CA ALA A 123 1.83 12.23 6.56
C ALA A 123 2.74 11.25 5.80
N HIS A 124 2.92 10.04 6.32
CA HIS A 124 3.71 9.00 5.67
C HIS A 124 3.14 8.62 4.30
N HIS A 125 1.86 8.22 4.23
CA HIS A 125 1.29 7.68 3.00
C HIS A 125 1.01 8.76 1.95
N LEU A 126 0.69 10.00 2.35
CA LEU A 126 0.61 11.13 1.42
C LEU A 126 2.00 11.53 0.88
N SER A 127 3.06 11.36 1.68
CA SER A 127 4.43 11.51 1.18
C SER A 127 4.77 10.42 0.16
N CYS A 128 4.34 9.18 0.39
CA CYS A 128 4.46 8.10 -0.59
C CYS A 128 3.71 8.42 -1.90
N LEU A 129 2.48 8.99 -1.84
CA LEU A 129 1.79 9.43 -3.05
C LEU A 129 2.55 10.52 -3.81
N SER A 130 3.24 11.39 -3.08
CA SER A 130 4.10 12.42 -3.66
C SER A 130 5.33 11.86 -4.38
N LEU A 131 5.67 10.56 -4.25
CA LEU A 131 6.75 9.93 -5.02
C LEU A 131 6.48 9.89 -6.52
N ALA A 132 5.23 10.07 -6.95
CA ALA A 132 4.89 10.17 -8.37
C ALA A 132 5.21 11.53 -9.01
N ALA A 133 5.38 12.58 -8.19
CA ALA A 133 5.65 13.94 -8.66
C ALA A 133 7.06 14.18 -9.26
N PRO A 134 8.15 13.56 -8.77
CA PRO A 134 9.52 13.94 -9.16
C PRO A 134 10.04 13.35 -10.47
N MET A 135 9.20 12.90 -11.41
CA MET A 135 9.71 12.42 -12.71
C MET A 135 10.41 13.51 -13.55
N LEU A 136 10.47 14.76 -13.05
CA LEU A 136 11.09 15.92 -13.68
C LEU A 136 12.24 16.54 -12.85
N ASP A 137 12.39 16.19 -11.56
CA ASP A 137 13.39 16.79 -10.64
C ASP A 137 13.93 15.73 -9.64
N PRO A 138 15.18 15.26 -9.83
CA PRO A 138 15.84 14.30 -8.93
C PRO A 138 16.00 14.78 -7.48
N ASP A 139 16.20 16.08 -7.24
CA ASP A 139 16.43 16.62 -5.90
C ASP A 139 15.12 16.66 -5.10
N ALA A 140 14.01 16.94 -5.77
CA ALA A 140 12.68 16.81 -5.19
C ALA A 140 12.37 15.35 -4.78
N LEU A 141 12.85 14.36 -5.55
CA LEU A 141 12.68 12.94 -5.22
C LEU A 141 13.41 12.55 -3.94
N ALA A 142 14.66 12.97 -3.80
CA ALA A 142 15.46 12.72 -2.60
C ALA A 142 14.79 13.30 -1.34
N GLY A 143 14.25 14.52 -1.43
CA GLY A 143 13.50 15.14 -0.34
C GLY A 143 12.21 14.39 0.05
N VAL A 144 11.49 13.82 -0.93
CA VAL A 144 10.31 12.97 -0.64
C VAL A 144 10.73 11.68 0.05
N TRP A 145 11.77 11.00 -0.45
CA TRP A 145 12.30 9.78 0.19
C TRP A 145 12.73 10.02 1.63
N ALA A 146 13.46 11.10 1.90
CA ALA A 146 13.88 11.45 3.26
C ALA A 146 12.68 11.61 4.21
N ARG A 147 11.55 12.18 3.74
CA ARG A 147 10.32 12.28 4.54
C ARG A 147 9.64 10.93 4.76
N VAL A 148 9.61 10.08 3.74
CA VAL A 148 9.07 8.71 3.85
C VAL A 148 9.88 7.90 4.86
N GLU A 149 11.20 8.00 4.83
CA GLU A 149 12.10 7.31 5.77
C GLU A 149 12.00 7.87 7.20
N ALA A 150 11.88 9.20 7.34
CA ALA A 150 11.72 9.86 8.64
C ALA A 150 10.36 9.57 9.31
N THR A 151 9.39 9.05 8.55
CA THR A 151 8.07 8.71 9.08
C THR A 151 7.89 7.20 9.09
N THR A 152 7.79 6.61 10.28
CA THR A 152 7.46 5.19 10.42
C THR A 152 6.18 5.06 11.22
N PRO A 153 5.03 4.83 10.56
CA PRO A 153 3.77 4.68 11.28
C PRO A 153 3.82 3.50 12.26
N PRO A 154 3.20 3.57 13.43
CA PRO A 154 3.05 2.40 14.29
C PRO A 154 2.21 1.31 13.59
N LEU A 155 2.20 0.09 14.14
CA LEU A 155 1.24 -0.92 13.69
C LEU A 155 -0.15 -0.50 14.18
N PHE A 156 -1.10 -0.39 13.26
CA PHE A 156 -2.44 0.10 13.55
C PHE A 156 -3.55 -0.81 13.08
N VAL A 157 -3.36 -1.64 12.06
CA VAL A 157 -4.45 -2.46 11.47
C VAL A 157 -5.12 -3.35 12.50
N ASP A 158 -6.45 -3.39 12.47
CA ASP A 158 -7.30 -4.12 13.43
C ASP A 158 -6.85 -5.57 13.70
N GLU A 159 -6.60 -6.34 12.63
CA GLU A 159 -6.18 -7.74 12.76
C GLU A 159 -4.82 -7.89 13.48
N LEU A 160 -3.90 -6.94 13.29
CA LEU A 160 -2.60 -6.96 13.98
C LEU A 160 -2.76 -6.71 15.47
N ALA A 161 -3.69 -5.83 15.85
CA ALA A 161 -3.99 -5.54 17.25
C ALA A 161 -4.76 -6.67 17.95
N GLN A 162 -5.43 -7.53 17.20
CA GLN A 162 -6.10 -8.73 17.72
C GLN A 162 -5.11 -9.88 17.92
N ALA A 163 -4.19 -10.08 16.97
CA ALA A 163 -3.13 -11.09 17.08
C ALA A 163 -2.20 -10.86 18.29
N GLY A 164 -1.91 -9.60 18.62
CA GLY A 164 -1.11 -9.24 19.80
C GLY A 164 -1.79 -9.40 21.16
N ARG A 165 -3.10 -9.68 21.21
CA ARG A 165 -3.87 -9.90 22.45
C ARG A 165 -4.10 -11.39 22.76
N ALA A 166 -3.82 -12.28 21.81
CA ALA A 166 -4.01 -13.71 21.93
C ALA A 166 -2.71 -14.48 22.25
N GLY A 167 -1.63 -13.76 22.60
CA GLY A 167 -0.31 -14.30 22.93
C GLY A 167 0.14 -13.92 24.34
#